data_AF-A0A942ZHP1-F1
#
_entry.id   AF-A0A942ZHP1-F1
#
_cell.length_a   1.000
_cell.length_b   1.000
_cell.length_c   1.000
_cell.angle_alpha   90.00
_cell.angle_beta   90.00
_cell.angle_gamma   90.00
#
_symmetry.space_group_name_H-M   'P 1'
#
loop_
_entity.id
_entity.type
_entity.pdbx_description
1 polymer ?
#
loop_
_entity_poly.entity_id
_entity_poly.type
_entity_poly.pdbx_seq_one_letter_code
_entity_poly.pdbx_strand_id
1 'polypeptide(L)'
;MSDYTTEDNFLIAEGSRGELYFLLRPKKDSPRQPYIVYDGFDHAVFVRNNEQKIILDYINPEVRDKLRKSREVFVIESIQDNIKEVYPARMQMVEKIPVDWSKIGLKTWEEASLN
;
A
#
# COMPACT_ATOMS: atom_id res chain seq x y z
N MET A 1 -2.17 -19.60 8.98
CA MET A 1 -1.13 -19.04 8.08
C MET A 1 -1.76 -17.82 7.47
N SER A 2 -1.18 -16.65 7.69
CA SER A 2 -1.78 -15.35 7.35
C SER A 2 -1.98 -15.23 5.83
N ASP A 3 -3.20 -14.92 5.38
CA ASP A 3 -3.60 -14.70 3.97
C ASP A 3 -2.98 -13.45 3.33
N TYR A 4 -1.81 -13.02 3.80
CA TYR A 4 -1.15 -11.78 3.43
C TYR A 4 0.20 -12.06 2.81
N THR A 5 0.53 -11.32 1.77
CA THR A 5 1.86 -11.26 1.15
C THR A 5 2.48 -9.90 1.43
N THR A 6 3.79 -9.79 1.60
CA THR A 6 4.49 -8.50 1.63
C THR A 6 4.92 -8.13 0.21
N GLU A 7 5.05 -6.85 -0.09
CA GLU A 7 5.71 -6.39 -1.31
C GLU A 7 7.15 -5.98 -0.98
N ASP A 8 8.15 -6.61 -1.62
CA ASP A 8 9.56 -6.32 -1.31
C ASP A 8 9.95 -4.86 -1.55
N ASN A 9 9.32 -4.19 -2.52
CA ASN A 9 9.57 -2.79 -2.84
C ASN A 9 8.33 -2.15 -3.48
N PHE A 10 7.85 -1.05 -2.89
CA PHE A 10 6.87 -0.16 -3.48
C PHE A 10 7.28 1.30 -3.28
N LEU A 11 6.74 2.20 -4.10
CA LEU A 11 6.97 3.63 -3.97
C LEU A 11 5.63 4.37 -3.85
N ILE A 12 5.57 5.36 -2.97
CA ILE A 12 4.48 6.32 -2.93
C ILE A 12 4.99 7.63 -3.50
N ALA A 13 4.36 8.10 -4.58
CA ALA A 13 4.68 9.36 -5.23
C ALA A 13 3.46 10.29 -5.25
N GLU A 14 3.71 11.59 -5.27
CA GLU A 14 2.68 12.61 -5.43
C GLU A 14 2.80 13.24 -6.82
N GLY A 15 1.66 13.35 -7.51
CA GLY A 15 1.53 14.04 -8.78
C GLY A 15 1.48 15.55 -8.62
N SER A 16 1.61 16.26 -9.74
CA SER A 16 1.59 17.73 -9.78
C SER A 16 0.27 18.35 -9.34
N ARG A 17 -0.84 17.59 -9.31
CA ARG A 17 -2.16 18.06 -8.86
C ARG A 17 -2.58 17.43 -7.53
N GLY A 18 -1.65 16.80 -6.81
CA GLY A 18 -1.88 16.18 -5.50
C GLY A 18 -2.45 14.76 -5.57
N GLU A 19 -2.48 14.13 -6.76
CA GLU A 19 -2.79 12.70 -6.85
C GLU A 19 -1.70 11.87 -6.18
N LEU A 20 -2.09 10.78 -5.51
CA LEU A 20 -1.12 9.86 -4.90
C LEU A 20 -1.04 8.59 -5.73
N TYR A 21 0.18 8.15 -5.99
CA TYR A 21 0.50 6.97 -6.79
C TYR A 21 1.23 5.95 -5.95
N PHE A 22 0.76 4.70 -5.98
CA PHE A 22 1.45 3.53 -5.44
C PHE A 22 2.05 2.75 -6.60
N LEU A 23 3.37 2.70 -6.69
CA LEU A 23 4.08 1.93 -7.71
C LEU A 23 4.43 0.56 -7.14
N LEU A 24 3.97 -0.49 -7.82
CA LEU A 24 4.11 -1.89 -7.42
C LEU A 24 4.65 -2.75 -8.57
N ARG A 25 5.19 -3.92 -8.24
CA ARG A 25 5.50 -4.94 -9.27
C ARG A 25 4.20 -5.57 -9.79
N PRO A 26 4.07 -5.75 -11.12
CA PRO A 26 2.86 -6.31 -11.72
C PRO A 26 2.50 -7.67 -11.18
N LYS A 27 1.21 -7.91 -11.03
CA LYS A 27 0.66 -9.22 -10.68
C LYS A 27 0.12 -9.91 -11.93
N LYS A 28 0.01 -11.24 -11.86
CA LYS A 28 -0.39 -12.06 -13.00
C LYS A 28 -1.83 -11.80 -13.47
N ASP A 29 -2.74 -11.69 -12.51
CA ASP A 29 -4.18 -11.50 -12.77
C ASP A 29 -4.54 -10.02 -12.72
N SER A 30 -5.67 -9.59 -13.29
CA SER A 30 -6.15 -8.20 -13.17
C SER A 30 -6.73 -7.90 -11.78
N PRO A 31 -6.66 -6.64 -11.30
CA PRO A 31 -7.29 -6.23 -10.05
C PRO A 31 -8.81 -6.37 -10.12
N ARG A 32 -9.46 -6.66 -9.00
CA ARG A 32 -10.93 -6.75 -8.89
C ARG A 32 -11.41 -5.99 -7.68
N GLN A 33 -11.98 -4.81 -7.91
CA GLN A 33 -12.42 -3.87 -6.87
C GLN A 33 -11.31 -3.55 -5.86
N PRO A 34 -10.15 -3.03 -6.31
CA PRO A 34 -9.01 -2.77 -5.44
C PRO A 34 -9.28 -1.66 -4.42
N TYR A 35 -8.81 -1.84 -3.19
CA TYR A 35 -8.84 -0.83 -2.13
C TYR A 35 -7.66 -0.98 -1.16
N ILE A 36 -7.33 0.10 -0.47
CA ILE A 36 -6.29 0.13 0.56
C ILE A 36 -6.95 0.38 1.91
N VAL A 37 -6.72 -0.52 2.86
CA VAL A 37 -7.08 -0.32 4.27
C VAL A 37 -5.91 0.35 4.96
N TYR A 38 -6.14 1.52 5.55
CA TYR A 38 -5.09 2.29 6.19
C TYR A 38 -5.57 2.89 7.52
N ASP A 39 -4.74 2.81 8.56
CA ASP A 39 -5.00 3.43 9.87
C ASP A 39 -4.19 4.72 10.08
N GLY A 40 -3.40 5.12 9.09
CA GLY A 40 -2.57 6.31 9.18
C GLY A 40 -1.19 6.08 9.79
N PHE A 41 -0.81 4.84 10.14
CA PHE A 41 0.48 4.56 10.76
C PHE A 41 1.49 3.98 9.77
N ASP A 42 2.27 3.00 10.21
CA ASP A 42 3.46 2.50 9.53
C ASP A 42 3.15 1.51 8.41
N HIS A 43 1.97 0.88 8.42
CA HIS A 43 1.63 -0.17 7.46
C HIS A 43 0.21 0.03 6.91
N ALA A 44 -0.03 -0.48 5.72
CA ALA A 44 -1.37 -0.59 5.14
C ALA A 44 -1.58 -1.98 4.55
N VAL A 45 -2.84 -2.32 4.28
CA VAL A 45 -3.21 -3.53 3.54
C VAL A 45 -3.83 -3.11 2.22
N PHE A 46 -3.14 -3.41 1.14
CA PHE A 46 -3.70 -3.33 -0.20
C PHE A 46 -4.45 -4.62 -0.54
N VAL A 47 -5.77 -4.53 -0.64
CA VAL A 47 -6.63 -5.61 -1.12
C VAL A 47 -6.84 -5.41 -2.61
N ARG A 48 -6.11 -6.18 -3.41
CA ARG A 48 -6.15 -6.08 -4.87
C ARG A 48 -7.35 -6.82 -5.47
N ASN A 49 -7.70 -7.94 -4.84
CA ASN A 49 -8.91 -8.73 -5.04
C ASN A 49 -9.14 -9.61 -3.80
N ASN A 50 -10.17 -10.46 -3.81
CA ASN A 50 -10.54 -11.30 -2.66
C ASN A 50 -9.45 -12.29 -2.22
N GLU A 51 -8.51 -12.63 -3.11
CA GLU A 51 -7.45 -13.62 -2.87
C GLU A 51 -6.09 -12.97 -2.59
N GLN A 52 -5.87 -11.75 -3.10
CA GLN A 52 -4.60 -11.04 -3.04
C GLN A 52 -4.68 -9.87 -2.06
N LYS A 53 -4.18 -10.11 -0.85
CA LYS A 53 -3.95 -9.08 0.18
C LYS A 53 -2.45 -8.86 0.32
N ILE A 54 -2.03 -7.63 0.06
CA ILE A 54 -0.64 -7.23 0.01
C ILE A 54 -0.42 -6.24 1.16
N ILE A 55 0.57 -6.50 2.01
CA ILE A 55 1.00 -5.58 3.04
C ILE A 55 1.94 -4.56 2.39
N LEU A 56 1.59 -3.30 2.58
CA LEU A 56 2.42 -2.15 2.25
C LEU A 56 3.07 -1.70 3.56
N ASP A 57 4.26 -2.21 3.83
CA ASP A 57 4.97 -1.94 5.07
C ASP A 57 5.79 -0.65 5.00
N TYR A 58 6.16 -0.13 6.18
CA TYR A 58 7.03 1.04 6.29
C TYR A 58 6.60 2.20 5.37
N ILE A 59 5.37 2.68 5.51
CA ILE A 59 4.90 3.86 4.79
C ILE A 59 5.67 5.07 5.31
N ASN A 60 6.36 5.78 4.41
CA ASN A 60 7.15 6.97 4.74
C ASN A 60 6.29 8.00 5.52
N PRO A 61 6.71 8.45 6.72
CA PRO A 61 6.04 9.48 7.51
C PRO A 61 5.63 10.74 6.73
N GLU A 62 6.44 11.17 5.75
CA GLU A 62 6.21 12.39 4.98
C GLU A 62 4.96 12.35 4.09
N VAL A 63 4.49 11.14 3.72
CA VAL A 63 3.30 10.98 2.87
C VAL A 63 2.04 10.65 3.66
N ARG A 64 2.15 10.31 4.97
CA ARG A 64 1.01 9.83 5.78
C ARG A 64 -0.12 10.84 5.87
N ASP A 65 0.20 12.11 6.07
CA ASP A 65 -0.81 13.17 6.15
C ASP A 65 -1.60 13.37 4.86
N LYS A 66 -0.96 13.14 3.71
CA LYS A 66 -1.62 13.20 2.40
C LYS A 66 -2.51 11.99 2.20
N LEU A 67 -2.01 10.79 2.54
CA LEU A 67 -2.77 9.55 2.47
C LEU A 67 -4.04 9.60 3.33
N ARG A 68 -3.96 10.11 4.57
CA ARG A 68 -5.11 10.26 5.47
C ARG A 68 -6.23 11.14 4.91
N LYS A 69 -5.88 12.12 4.06
CA LYS A 69 -6.81 13.05 3.44
C LYS A 69 -7.34 12.54 2.09
N SER A 70 -6.69 11.53 1.52
CA SER A 70 -7.05 11.02 0.22
C SER A 70 -8.21 10.03 0.32
N ARG A 71 -9.16 10.14 -0.61
CA ARG A 71 -10.27 9.17 -0.77
C ARG A 71 -9.93 8.06 -1.76
N GLU A 72 -8.97 8.31 -2.64
CA GLU A 72 -8.59 7.43 -3.73
C GLU A 72 -7.12 7.65 -4.07
N VAL A 73 -6.43 6.57 -4.46
CA VAL A 73 -5.06 6.62 -4.95
C VAL A 73 -4.99 5.86 -6.27
N PHE A 74 -3.98 6.14 -7.08
CA PHE A 74 -3.72 5.36 -8.28
C PHE A 74 -2.66 4.31 -7.99
N VAL A 75 -2.94 3.06 -8.33
CA VAL A 75 -1.94 1.99 -8.32
C VAL A 75 -1.38 1.87 -9.72
N ILE A 76 -0.06 1.90 -9.82
CA ILE A 76 0.71 1.71 -11.05
C ILE A 76 1.47 0.41 -10.90
N GLU A 77 1.15 -0.56 -11.74
CA GLU A 77 1.90 -1.82 -11.85
C GLU A 77 2.89 -1.73 -13.02
N SER A 78 4.19 -1.75 -12.74
CA SER A 78 5.22 -1.58 -13.77
C SER A 78 6.46 -2.45 -13.55
N ILE A 79 7.08 -2.90 -14.66
CA ILE A 79 8.41 -3.52 -14.65
C ILE A 79 9.36 -2.55 -15.34
N GLN A 80 10.34 -2.05 -14.61
CA GLN A 80 11.23 -0.98 -15.09
C GLN A 80 10.37 0.19 -15.60
N ASP A 81 10.56 0.60 -16.85
CA ASP A 81 9.82 1.72 -17.46
C ASP A 81 8.54 1.28 -18.18
N ASN A 82 8.18 -0.02 -18.14
CA ASN A 82 7.00 -0.54 -18.82
C ASN A 82 5.82 -0.65 -17.85
N ILE A 83 4.87 0.28 -17.99
CA ILE A 83 3.60 0.28 -17.27
C ILE A 83 2.71 -0.82 -17.84
N LYS A 84 2.29 -1.75 -16.97
CA LYS A 84 1.36 -2.83 -17.31
C LYS A 84 -0.09 -2.43 -17.06
N GLU A 85 -0.35 -1.84 -15.91
CA GLU A 85 -1.70 -1.45 -15.52
C GLU A 85 -1.67 -0.21 -14.63
N VAL A 86 -2.67 0.65 -14.81
CA VAL A 86 -2.92 1.80 -13.94
C VAL A 86 -4.39 1.82 -13.60
N TYR A 87 -4.71 1.85 -12.32
CA TYR A 87 -6.10 1.81 -11.87
C TYR A 87 -6.29 2.55 -10.54
N PRO A 88 -7.47 3.14 -10.32
CA PRO A 88 -7.79 3.72 -9.02
C PRO A 88 -8.04 2.62 -7.98
N ALA A 89 -7.60 2.87 -6.75
CA ALA A 89 -7.91 2.09 -5.57
C ALA A 89 -8.48 3.01 -4.49
N ARG A 90 -9.62 2.62 -3.92
CA ARG A 90 -10.25 3.41 -2.86
C ARG A 90 -9.43 3.36 -1.58
N MET A 91 -9.31 4.49 -0.90
CA MET A 91 -8.73 4.56 0.43
C MET A 91 -9.83 4.31 1.48
N GLN A 92 -9.66 3.26 2.27
CA GLN A 92 -10.52 2.92 3.40
C GLN A 92 -9.78 3.19 4.71
N MET A 93 -10.03 4.37 5.27
CA MET A 93 -9.50 4.74 6.57
C MET A 93 -10.21 3.95 7.67
N VAL A 94 -9.44 3.39 8.60
CA VAL A 94 -9.93 2.65 9.78
C VAL A 94 -9.22 3.17 11.03
N GLU A 95 -9.80 2.96 12.21
CA GLU A 95 -9.13 3.32 13.48
C GLU A 95 -7.93 2.42 13.76
N LYS A 96 -8.03 1.13 13.40
CA LYS A 96 -6.99 0.14 13.58
C LYS A 96 -7.15 -0.98 12.56
N ILE A 97 -6.07 -1.32 11.88
CA ILE A 97 -6.06 -2.51 11.01
C ILE A 97 -6.06 -3.76 11.92
N PRO A 98 -6.97 -4.73 11.72
CA PRO A 98 -7.06 -5.94 12.56
C PRO A 98 -5.98 -6.97 12.20
N VAL A 99 -4.74 -6.52 12.03
CA VAL A 99 -3.57 -7.33 11.72
C VAL A 99 -2.55 -7.15 12.84
N ASP A 100 -2.00 -8.26 13.31
CA ASP A 100 -0.93 -8.27 14.30
C ASP A 100 0.42 -8.25 13.59
N TRP A 101 0.96 -7.05 13.37
CA TRP A 101 2.21 -6.81 12.62
C TRP A 101 3.40 -7.60 13.19
N SER A 102 3.46 -7.74 14.52
CA SER A 102 4.54 -8.45 15.20
C SER A 102 4.62 -9.93 14.82
N LYS A 103 3.47 -10.58 14.59
CA LYS A 103 3.40 -11.98 14.14
C LYS A 103 3.85 -12.17 12.69
N ILE A 104 3.88 -11.09 11.93
CA ILE A 104 4.34 -11.05 10.53
C ILE A 104 5.81 -10.59 10.47
N GLY A 105 6.43 -10.26 11.62
CA GLY A 105 7.82 -9.83 11.71
C GLY A 105 8.02 -8.35 11.37
N LEU A 106 6.94 -7.57 11.26
CA LEU A 106 6.99 -6.14 11.01
C LEU A 106 7.13 -5.36 12.33
N LYS A 107 7.93 -4.29 12.26
CA LYS A 107 8.23 -3.36 13.35
C LYS A 107 7.67 -1.97 13.04
N THR A 108 7.78 -1.05 13.97
CA THR A 108 7.49 0.36 13.70
C THR A 108 8.50 0.97 12.72
N TRP A 109 8.13 2.06 12.05
CA TRP A 109 9.05 2.79 11.16
C TRP A 109 10.32 3.24 11.89
N GLU A 110 10.18 3.74 13.11
CA GLU A 110 11.30 4.20 13.94
C GLU A 110 12.30 3.07 14.18
N GLU A 111 11.82 1.90 14.61
CA GLU A 111 12.66 0.73 14.84
C GLU A 111 13.34 0.20 13.55
N ALA A 112 12.65 0.27 12.41
CA ALA A 112 13.21 -0.18 11.13
C ALA A 112 14.25 0.80 10.56
N SER A 113 14.04 2.11 10.73
CA SER A 113 14.92 3.16 10.18
C SER A 113 16.28 3.27 10.89
N LEU A 114 16.42 2.66 12.07
CA LEU A 114 17.63 2.69 12.90
C LEU A 114 18.60 1.51 12.64
N ASN A 115 18.22 0.56 11.79
CA ASN A 115 19.05 -0.59 11.40
C ASN A 115 19.63 -0.41 10.00
#